data_AF-A0A1G0ARI1-F1
#
_entry.id   AF-A0A1G0ARI1-F1
#
_cell.length_a   1.000
_cell.length_b   1.000
_cell.length_c   1.000
_cell.angle_alpha   90.00
_cell.angle_beta   90.00
_cell.angle_gamma   90.00
#
_symmetry.space_group_name_H-M   'P 1'
#
loop_
_entity.id
_entity.type
_entity.pdbx_description
1 polymer ?
#
loop_
_entity_poly.entity_id
_entity_poly.type
_entity_poly.pdbx_seq_one_letter_code
_entity_poly.pdbx_strand_id
1 'polypeptide(L)'
;MTAASQDLRDLRARIPSDHGLTVFDAETQDTSYGTLVVDDVPLIFDTHRKDAKYVATAEILTEILKPLRISRARVRDFERAAAHRGLLAIPYTSCFFKGNLHVYAYVGAVRGFDVAAVGGSVEDAEAALRARVEGLWGRIPREILRAQRDLLAGRHRARYDADLEVLRKRYREVAGRGR
;
A
#
# COMPACT_ATOMS: atom_id res chain seq x y z
N MET A 1 -5.17 10.16 23.95
CA MET A 1 -4.88 10.04 22.51
C MET A 1 -4.13 8.73 22.28
N THR A 2 -4.59 7.86 21.39
CA THR A 2 -3.97 6.53 21.19
C THR A 2 -2.71 6.61 20.34
N ALA A 3 -1.80 5.65 20.46
CA ALA A 3 -0.61 5.55 19.59
C ALA A 3 -1.00 5.55 18.10
N ALA A 4 -2.02 4.79 17.71
CA ALA A 4 -2.56 4.78 16.35
C ALA A 4 -3.04 6.17 15.87
N SER A 5 -3.61 6.99 16.76
CA SER A 5 -4.02 8.37 16.41
C SER A 5 -2.82 9.29 16.22
N GLN A 6 -1.75 9.12 17.01
CA GLN A 6 -0.51 9.87 16.83
C GLN A 6 0.16 9.50 15.51
N ASP A 7 0.32 8.22 15.24
CA ASP A 7 0.94 7.69 14.02
C ASP A 7 0.22 8.19 12.77
N LEU A 8 -1.12 8.20 12.79
CA LEU A 8 -1.89 8.73 11.67
C LEU A 8 -1.64 10.22 11.43
N ARG A 9 -1.47 11.01 12.51
CA ARG A 9 -1.13 12.44 12.38
C ARG A 9 0.28 12.61 11.83
N ASP A 10 1.23 11.80 12.30
CA ASP A 10 2.61 11.82 11.82
C ASP A 10 2.70 11.42 10.34
N LEU A 11 1.92 10.44 9.91
CA LEU A 11 1.78 10.04 8.51
C LEU A 11 1.20 11.17 7.66
N ARG A 12 0.10 11.79 8.08
CA ARG A 12 -0.53 12.89 7.32
C ARG A 12 0.36 14.11 7.17
N ALA A 13 1.23 14.38 8.15
CA ALA A 13 2.22 15.45 8.04
C ALA A 13 3.31 15.15 7.01
N ARG A 14 3.66 13.86 6.82
CA ARG A 14 4.75 13.41 5.91
C ARG A 14 4.28 13.04 4.51
N ILE A 15 3.03 12.60 4.40
CA ILE A 15 2.35 12.18 3.17
C ILE A 15 1.09 13.04 3.02
N PRO A 16 1.25 14.35 2.75
CA PRO A 16 0.13 15.26 2.63
C PRO A 16 -0.77 14.82 1.47
N SER A 17 -2.08 14.94 1.69
CA SER A 17 -3.09 14.71 0.67
C SER A 17 -4.04 15.90 0.63
N ASP A 18 -4.18 16.51 -0.54
CA ASP A 18 -5.07 17.64 -0.77
C ASP A 18 -5.83 17.50 -2.09
N HIS A 19 -7.14 17.73 -2.07
CA HIS A 19 -8.02 17.60 -3.24
C HIS A 19 -7.85 16.31 -4.06
N GLY A 20 -7.47 15.20 -3.41
CA GLY A 20 -7.24 13.91 -4.07
C GLY A 20 -5.85 13.75 -4.68
N LEU A 21 -4.95 14.71 -4.49
CA LEU A 21 -3.53 14.60 -4.79
C LEU A 21 -2.78 14.22 -3.50
N THR A 22 -2.04 13.13 -3.53
CA THR A 22 -1.16 12.69 -2.44
C THR A 22 0.28 12.78 -2.90
N VAL A 23 1.14 13.41 -2.10
CA VAL A 23 2.57 13.55 -2.39
C VAL A 23 3.36 12.82 -1.31
N PHE A 24 4.23 11.91 -1.73
CA PHE A 24 5.15 11.19 -0.88
C PHE A 24 6.56 11.36 -1.43
N ASP A 25 7.49 11.86 -0.62
CA ASP A 25 8.86 12.18 -1.03
C ASP A 25 9.83 11.45 -0.10
N ALA A 26 10.45 10.40 -0.60
CA ALA A 26 11.34 9.52 0.13
C ALA A 26 12.76 10.09 0.16
N GLU A 27 13.37 10.13 1.35
CA GLU A 27 14.79 10.39 1.47
C GLU A 27 15.59 9.17 1.01
N THR A 28 16.61 9.39 0.18
CA THR A 28 17.31 8.32 -0.56
C THR A 28 18.31 7.52 0.27
N GLN A 29 18.51 7.85 1.55
CA GLN A 29 19.68 7.38 2.31
C GLN A 29 19.43 6.11 3.13
N ASP A 30 18.17 5.83 3.47
CA ASP A 30 17.80 4.63 4.25
C ASP A 30 16.49 4.04 3.71
N THR A 31 16.60 3.18 2.68
CA THR A 31 15.46 2.50 2.06
C THR A 31 15.53 0.98 2.24
N SER A 32 14.43 0.34 2.61
CA SER A 32 14.27 -1.11 2.53
C SER A 32 13.18 -1.47 1.52
N TYR A 33 13.28 -2.68 0.95
CA TYR A 33 12.30 -3.22 0.02
C TYR A 33 12.11 -4.71 0.29
N GLY A 34 10.87 -5.18 0.28
CA GLY A 34 10.58 -6.56 0.60
C GLY A 34 9.19 -7.00 0.19
N THR A 35 8.85 -8.21 0.65
CA THR A 35 7.50 -8.75 0.48
C THR A 35 6.94 -9.18 1.83
N LEU A 36 5.64 -9.02 1.99
CA LEU A 36 4.87 -9.60 3.10
C LEU A 36 3.72 -10.42 2.51
N VAL A 37 3.24 -11.42 3.24
CA VAL A 37 2.18 -12.33 2.75
C VAL A 37 1.04 -12.32 3.75
N VAL A 38 -0.18 -12.05 3.29
CA VAL A 38 -1.41 -12.12 4.09
C VAL A 38 -2.46 -12.91 3.31
N ASP A 39 -3.07 -13.93 3.93
CA ASP A 39 -3.97 -14.90 3.29
C ASP A 39 -3.49 -15.36 1.89
N ASP A 40 -2.26 -15.85 1.84
CA ASP A 40 -1.56 -16.34 0.64
C ASP A 40 -1.35 -15.30 -0.47
N VAL A 41 -1.65 -14.03 -0.22
CA VAL A 41 -1.42 -12.94 -1.16
C VAL A 41 -0.12 -12.22 -0.80
N PRO A 42 0.95 -12.34 -1.61
CA PRO A 42 2.11 -11.51 -1.45
C PRO A 42 1.80 -10.06 -1.84
N LEU A 43 2.27 -9.15 -1.00
CA LEU A 43 2.31 -7.72 -1.24
C LEU A 43 3.77 -7.28 -1.27
N ILE A 44 4.03 -6.22 -2.02
CA ILE A 44 5.32 -5.56 -2.00
C ILE A 44 5.25 -4.44 -1.00
N PHE A 45 6.34 -4.22 -0.28
CA PHE A 45 6.46 -3.08 0.59
C PHE A 45 7.83 -2.44 0.43
N ASP A 46 7.86 -1.16 0.71
CA ASP A 46 9.04 -0.32 0.73
C ASP A 46 9.00 0.59 1.96
N THR A 47 10.16 0.81 2.58
CA THR A 47 10.28 1.69 3.73
C THR A 47 11.29 2.76 3.41
N HIS A 48 10.93 4.01 3.70
CA HIS A 48 11.75 5.17 3.43
C HIS A 48 11.87 6.05 4.65
N ARG A 49 13.02 6.70 4.81
CA ARG A 49 13.18 7.77 5.78
C ARG A 49 12.40 9.03 5.35
N LYS A 50 11.80 9.68 6.33
CA LYS A 50 11.01 10.92 6.25
C LYS A 50 11.27 11.76 7.50
N ASP A 51 12.20 12.69 7.39
CA ASP A 51 12.74 13.49 8.49
C ASP A 51 13.36 12.59 9.58
N ALA A 52 12.88 12.73 10.82
CA ALA A 52 13.26 11.92 11.97
C ALA A 52 12.45 10.62 12.14
N LYS A 53 11.74 10.17 11.09
CA LYS A 53 10.88 8.98 11.12
C LYS A 53 11.07 8.13 9.86
N TYR A 54 10.46 6.94 9.88
CA TYR A 54 10.40 6.04 8.73
C TYR A 54 8.95 5.78 8.36
N VAL A 55 8.68 5.71 7.06
CA VAL A 55 7.37 5.42 6.49
C VAL A 55 7.49 4.15 5.68
N ALA A 56 6.75 3.12 6.07
CA ALA A 56 6.63 1.87 5.32
C ALA A 56 5.30 1.84 4.57
N THR A 57 5.35 1.62 3.26
CA THR A 57 4.19 1.50 2.37
C THR A 57 4.06 0.08 1.85
N ALA A 58 2.83 -0.44 1.77
CA ALA A 58 2.54 -1.71 1.11
C ALA A 58 1.53 -1.50 -0.03
N GLU A 59 1.85 -2.03 -1.21
CA GLU A 59 0.91 -2.08 -2.34
C GLU A 59 -0.12 -3.19 -2.10
N ILE A 60 -1.33 -2.82 -1.69
CA ILE A 60 -2.47 -3.74 -1.61
C ILE A 60 -2.96 -4.12 -3.01
N LEU A 61 -2.85 -3.17 -3.95
CA LEU A 61 -3.06 -3.37 -5.37
C LEU A 61 -1.92 -2.74 -6.16
N THR A 62 -1.11 -3.58 -6.80
CA THR A 62 -0.11 -3.14 -7.78
C THR A 62 -0.81 -2.48 -8.97
N GLU A 63 -0.23 -1.37 -9.46
CA GLU A 63 -0.87 -0.52 -10.46
C GLU A 63 -1.32 -1.30 -11.71
N ILE A 64 -2.63 -1.34 -11.96
CA ILE A 64 -3.24 -2.08 -13.09
C ILE A 64 -3.44 -1.19 -14.32
N LEU A 65 -3.46 -1.78 -15.51
CA LEU A 65 -3.69 -1.01 -16.73
C LEU A 65 -5.13 -0.45 -16.84
N LYS A 66 -6.13 -1.23 -16.40
CA LYS A 66 -7.56 -0.86 -16.47
C LYS A 66 -8.09 -0.59 -15.06
N PRO A 67 -8.35 0.67 -14.68
CA PRO A 67 -8.78 1.01 -13.32
C PRO A 67 -10.07 0.30 -12.91
N LEU A 68 -10.13 -0.12 -11.64
CA LEU A 68 -11.33 -0.62 -10.99
C LEU A 68 -12.31 0.53 -10.77
N ARG A 69 -13.59 0.27 -11.08
CA ARG A 69 -14.69 1.16 -10.69
C ARG A 69 -15.22 0.71 -9.34
N ILE A 70 -14.69 1.34 -8.29
CA ILE A 70 -15.15 1.17 -6.91
C ILE A 70 -15.83 2.47 -6.50
N SER A 71 -16.92 2.39 -5.74
CA SER A 71 -17.59 3.61 -5.28
C SER A 71 -16.69 4.40 -4.34
N ARG A 72 -16.73 5.75 -4.45
CA ARG A 72 -15.98 6.63 -3.53
C ARG A 72 -16.36 6.38 -2.07
N ALA A 73 -17.62 6.05 -1.80
CA ALA A 73 -18.09 5.70 -0.46
C ALA A 73 -17.34 4.48 0.09
N ARG A 74 -17.20 3.41 -0.71
CA ARG A 74 -16.50 2.20 -0.27
C ARG A 74 -15.01 2.41 -0.04
N VAL A 75 -14.37 3.23 -0.86
CA VAL A 75 -12.97 3.64 -0.63
C VAL A 75 -12.86 4.43 0.67
N ARG A 76 -13.75 5.41 0.90
CA ARG A 76 -13.80 6.17 2.16
C ARG A 76 -14.06 5.31 3.38
N ASP A 77 -14.88 4.28 3.27
CA ASP A 77 -15.17 3.35 4.37
C ASP A 77 -13.90 2.58 4.75
N PHE A 78 -13.13 2.15 3.75
CA PHE A 78 -11.83 1.53 3.97
C PHE A 78 -10.80 2.52 4.55
N GLU A 79 -10.72 3.74 4.03
CA GLU A 79 -9.84 4.79 4.58
C GLU A 79 -10.12 5.03 6.07
N ARG A 80 -11.40 5.04 6.48
CA ARG A 80 -11.77 5.15 7.90
C ARG A 80 -11.31 3.92 8.70
N ALA A 81 -11.51 2.71 8.17
CA ALA A 81 -11.05 1.48 8.82
C ALA A 81 -9.52 1.45 8.99
N ALA A 82 -8.77 1.88 7.97
CA ALA A 82 -7.32 2.02 8.01
C ALA A 82 -6.90 3.07 9.06
N ALA A 83 -7.55 4.24 9.06
CA ALA A 83 -7.29 5.32 10.00
C ALA A 83 -7.50 4.88 11.47
N HIS A 84 -8.55 4.09 11.76
CA HIS A 84 -8.77 3.54 13.10
C HIS A 84 -7.64 2.62 13.58
N ARG A 85 -6.84 2.06 12.66
CA ARG A 85 -5.67 1.24 12.95
C ARG A 85 -4.35 2.02 12.87
N GLY A 86 -4.39 3.33 12.63
CA GLY A 86 -3.19 4.14 12.46
C GLY A 86 -2.47 3.90 11.13
N LEU A 87 -3.21 3.48 10.09
CA LEU A 87 -2.71 3.39 8.72
C LEU A 87 -3.25 4.56 7.89
N LEU A 88 -2.44 5.02 6.94
CA LEU A 88 -2.90 5.92 5.88
C LEU A 88 -3.18 5.08 4.63
N ALA A 89 -4.44 5.05 4.20
CA ALA A 89 -4.80 4.47 2.90
C ALA A 89 -4.55 5.49 1.78
N ILE A 90 -3.95 5.03 0.68
CA ILE A 90 -3.51 5.85 -0.45
C ILE A 90 -4.06 5.21 -1.74
N PRO A 91 -5.36 5.39 -2.04
CA PRO A 91 -5.91 5.00 -3.35
C PRO A 91 -5.38 5.95 -4.42
N TYR A 92 -5.13 5.44 -5.63
CA TYR A 92 -4.77 6.31 -6.74
C TYR A 92 -5.29 5.82 -8.09
N THR A 93 -5.70 6.78 -8.91
CA THR A 93 -6.09 6.64 -10.32
C THR A 93 -4.89 6.72 -11.24
N SER A 94 -3.89 7.52 -10.87
CA SER A 94 -2.63 7.67 -11.60
C SER A 94 -1.47 7.90 -10.63
N CYS A 95 -0.32 7.34 -10.98
CA CYS A 95 0.98 7.67 -10.43
C CYS A 95 1.78 8.42 -11.52
N PHE A 96 2.33 9.60 -11.18
CA PHE A 96 3.10 10.43 -12.13
C PHE A 96 4.61 10.26 -11.99
N PHE A 97 5.08 10.02 -10.77
CA PHE A 97 6.48 9.78 -10.45
C PHE A 97 6.52 8.56 -9.53
N LYS A 98 7.35 7.56 -9.85
CA LYS A 98 7.55 6.34 -9.06
C LYS A 98 9.06 6.18 -8.87
N GLY A 99 9.57 6.63 -7.73
CA GLY A 99 10.99 6.84 -7.46
C GLY A 99 11.15 7.50 -6.08
N ASN A 100 12.06 8.46 -5.93
CA ASN A 100 12.15 9.19 -4.65
C ASN A 100 10.87 10.01 -4.40
N LEU A 101 10.35 10.65 -5.45
CA LEU A 101 9.08 11.34 -5.41
C LEU A 101 7.97 10.45 -5.96
N HIS A 102 6.92 10.28 -5.18
CA HIS A 102 5.65 9.67 -5.52
C HIS A 102 4.55 10.74 -5.53
N VAL A 103 3.88 10.87 -6.68
CA VAL A 103 2.72 11.76 -6.81
C VAL A 103 1.53 10.95 -7.31
N TYR A 104 0.53 10.84 -6.46
CA TYR A 104 -0.66 10.05 -6.66
C TYR A 104 -1.88 10.96 -6.83
N ALA A 105 -2.68 10.74 -7.87
CA ALA A 105 -3.96 11.43 -8.03
C ALA A 105 -5.12 10.44 -7.96
N TYR A 106 -6.16 10.77 -7.21
CA TYR A 106 -7.36 9.97 -7.04
C TYR A 106 -8.62 10.74 -7.39
N VAL A 107 -9.34 10.25 -8.39
CA VAL A 107 -10.62 10.82 -8.86
C VAL A 107 -11.80 9.84 -8.77
N GLY A 108 -11.61 8.68 -8.13
CA GLY A 108 -12.65 7.68 -7.91
C GLY A 108 -12.46 6.34 -8.64
N ALA A 109 -11.64 6.32 -9.71
CA ALA A 109 -11.26 5.06 -10.35
C ALA A 109 -9.93 4.58 -9.75
N VAL A 110 -9.89 3.36 -9.21
CA VAL A 110 -8.72 2.85 -8.49
C VAL A 110 -7.84 2.07 -9.44
N ARG A 111 -6.61 2.52 -9.61
CA ARG A 111 -5.59 1.87 -10.43
C ARG A 111 -4.56 1.14 -9.57
N GLY A 112 -4.18 1.75 -8.46
CA GLY A 112 -3.42 1.09 -7.42
C GLY A 112 -3.91 1.55 -6.05
N PHE A 113 -3.45 0.87 -5.03
CA PHE A 113 -3.92 1.12 -3.67
C PHE A 113 -2.82 0.75 -2.69
N ASP A 114 -2.29 1.76 -2.01
CA ASP A 114 -1.26 1.55 -0.99
C ASP A 114 -1.81 1.81 0.40
N VAL A 115 -1.11 1.29 1.41
CA VAL A 115 -1.31 1.64 2.81
C VAL A 115 0.03 1.93 3.45
N ALA A 116 0.09 2.97 4.28
CA ALA A 116 1.31 3.40 4.94
C ALA A 116 1.23 3.28 6.47
N ALA A 117 2.33 2.90 7.09
CA ALA A 117 2.60 2.96 8.53
C ALA A 117 3.85 3.79 8.80
N VAL A 118 3.99 4.31 10.03
CA VAL A 118 5.16 5.09 10.46
C VAL A 118 5.84 4.42 11.65
N GLY A 119 7.16 4.58 11.75
CA GLY A 119 7.98 4.03 12.83
C GLY A 119 9.16 4.94 13.20
N GLY A 120 9.81 4.62 14.34
CA GLY A 120 11.04 5.28 14.80
C GLY A 120 12.29 4.75 14.09
N SER A 121 12.27 3.49 13.66
CA SER A 121 13.25 2.85 12.79
C SER A 121 12.57 2.20 11.57
N VAL A 122 13.38 1.64 10.67
CA VAL A 122 12.90 0.80 9.55
C VAL A 122 12.09 -0.39 10.09
N GLU A 123 12.66 -1.12 11.05
CA GLU A 123 12.05 -2.31 11.65
C GLU A 123 10.72 -1.99 12.34
N ASP A 124 10.65 -0.87 13.06
CA ASP A 124 9.42 -0.40 13.71
C ASP A 124 8.32 -0.12 12.68
N ALA A 125 8.65 0.58 11.60
CA ALA A 125 7.70 0.96 10.56
C ALA A 125 7.17 -0.29 9.84
N GLU A 126 8.05 -1.23 9.50
CA GLU A 126 7.69 -2.49 8.85
C GLU A 126 6.85 -3.40 9.75
N ALA A 127 7.22 -3.52 11.03
CA ALA A 127 6.45 -4.29 12.01
C ALA A 127 5.06 -3.70 12.22
N ALA A 128 4.96 -2.37 12.32
CA ALA A 128 3.68 -1.67 12.40
C ALA A 128 2.84 -1.89 11.14
N LEU A 129 3.44 -1.76 9.95
CA LEU A 129 2.77 -2.00 8.67
C LEU A 129 2.20 -3.41 8.61
N ARG A 130 3.03 -4.43 8.84
CA ARG A 130 2.63 -5.85 8.81
C ARG A 130 1.45 -6.12 9.74
N ALA A 131 1.60 -5.82 11.04
CA ALA A 131 0.58 -6.13 12.04
C ALA A 131 -0.75 -5.42 11.76
N ARG A 132 -0.70 -4.16 11.27
CA ARG A 132 -1.91 -3.38 10.99
C ARG A 132 -2.58 -3.81 9.69
N VAL A 133 -1.82 -4.18 8.67
CA VAL A 133 -2.36 -4.73 7.41
C VAL A 133 -3.04 -6.07 7.66
N GLU A 134 -2.41 -6.98 8.42
CA GLU A 134 -3.02 -8.25 8.83
C GLU A 134 -4.34 -8.02 9.57
N GLY A 135 -4.38 -7.08 10.53
CA GLY A 135 -5.61 -6.72 11.24
C GLY A 135 -6.66 -6.01 10.36
N LEU A 136 -6.26 -5.38 9.26
CA LEU A 136 -7.15 -4.68 8.33
C LEU A 136 -7.67 -5.59 7.21
N TRP A 137 -7.05 -6.75 7.00
CA TRP A 137 -7.20 -7.56 5.80
C TRP A 137 -8.66 -7.87 5.42
N GLY A 138 -9.46 -8.32 6.40
CA GLY A 138 -10.88 -8.62 6.22
C GLY A 138 -11.78 -7.42 5.87
N ARG A 139 -11.24 -6.19 5.90
CA ARG A 139 -11.94 -4.95 5.54
C ARG A 139 -11.54 -4.41 4.16
N ILE A 140 -10.51 -4.96 3.51
CA ILE A 140 -10.11 -4.52 2.17
C ILE A 140 -11.27 -4.77 1.19
N PRO A 141 -11.63 -3.80 0.32
CA PRO A 141 -12.62 -4.02 -0.72
C PRO A 141 -12.31 -5.27 -1.54
N ARG A 142 -13.32 -6.13 -1.72
CA ARG A 142 -13.12 -7.44 -2.38
C ARG A 142 -12.66 -7.30 -3.83
N GLU A 143 -13.06 -6.21 -4.49
CA GLU A 143 -12.65 -5.85 -5.84
C GLU A 143 -11.14 -5.64 -5.94
N ILE A 144 -10.55 -5.01 -4.93
CA ILE A 144 -9.10 -4.78 -4.82
C ILE A 144 -8.37 -6.12 -4.66
N LEU A 145 -8.78 -6.93 -3.68
CA LEU A 145 -8.15 -8.24 -3.44
C LEU A 145 -8.29 -9.17 -4.65
N ARG A 146 -9.44 -9.15 -5.32
CA ARG A 146 -9.65 -9.92 -6.55
C ARG A 146 -8.72 -9.46 -7.66
N ALA A 147 -8.61 -8.14 -7.88
CA ALA A 147 -7.73 -7.60 -8.91
C ALA A 147 -6.26 -7.96 -8.65
N GLN A 148 -5.80 -7.87 -7.40
CA GLN A 148 -4.44 -8.28 -7.04
C GLN A 148 -4.22 -9.77 -7.31
N ARG A 149 -5.15 -10.65 -6.89
CA ARG A 149 -5.06 -12.08 -7.21
C ARG A 149 -5.10 -12.37 -8.71
N ASP A 150 -5.88 -11.61 -9.47
CA ASP A 150 -5.94 -11.73 -10.93
C ASP A 150 -4.62 -11.29 -11.60
N LEU A 151 -3.92 -10.28 -11.07
CA LEU A 151 -2.55 -9.92 -11.52
C LEU A 151 -1.56 -11.06 -11.27
N LEU A 152 -1.55 -11.59 -10.05
CA LEU A 152 -0.66 -12.69 -9.63
C LEU A 152 -0.88 -13.94 -10.48
N ALA A 153 -2.14 -14.24 -10.83
CA ALA A 153 -2.50 -15.37 -11.67
C ALA A 153 -2.37 -15.10 -13.19
N GLY A 154 -1.94 -13.90 -13.60
CA GLY A 154 -1.79 -13.55 -15.02
C GLY A 154 -3.09 -13.28 -15.78
N ARG A 155 -4.22 -13.14 -15.07
CA ARG A 155 -5.53 -12.79 -15.63
C ARG A 155 -5.72 -11.29 -15.80
N HIS A 156 -4.86 -10.48 -15.19
CA HIS A 156 -4.81 -9.03 -15.35
C HIS A 156 -3.39 -8.56 -15.70
N ARG A 157 -3.26 -7.29 -16.12
CA ARG A 157 -2.02 -6.67 -16.58
C ARG A 157 -1.68 -5.51 -15.66
N ALA A 158 -0.46 -5.49 -15.14
CA ALA A 158 0.07 -4.31 -14.47
C ALA A 158 0.40 -3.22 -15.50
N ARG A 159 0.54 -1.99 -15.02
CA ARG A 159 1.10 -0.89 -15.80
C ARG A 159 2.62 -1.01 -15.90
N TYR A 160 3.26 -1.51 -14.83
CA TYR A 160 4.69 -1.75 -14.73
C TYR A 160 4.90 -3.16 -14.19
N ASP A 161 5.69 -3.99 -14.89
CA ASP A 161 5.80 -5.41 -14.59
C ASP A 161 6.84 -5.75 -13.50
N ALA A 162 7.76 -4.83 -13.16
CA ALA A 162 8.87 -5.10 -12.25
C ALA A 162 8.43 -5.65 -10.89
N ASP A 163 7.50 -4.96 -10.21
CA ASP A 163 6.96 -5.41 -8.93
C ASP A 163 6.16 -6.72 -9.08
N LEU A 164 5.43 -6.87 -10.20
CA LEU A 164 4.63 -8.05 -10.47
C LEU A 164 5.46 -9.32 -10.67
N GLU A 165 6.66 -9.22 -11.24
CA GLU A 165 7.58 -10.36 -11.40
C GLU A 165 8.02 -10.92 -10.04
N VAL A 166 8.42 -10.04 -9.11
CA VAL A 166 8.78 -10.39 -7.74
C VAL A 166 7.60 -11.04 -7.02
N LEU A 167 6.42 -10.43 -7.12
CA LEU A 167 5.21 -10.94 -6.49
C LEU A 167 4.76 -12.29 -7.05
N ARG A 168 4.86 -12.52 -8.36
CA ARG A 168 4.53 -13.81 -8.98
C ARG A 168 5.47 -14.92 -8.54
N LYS A 169 6.78 -14.63 -8.44
CA LYS A 169 7.74 -15.59 -7.88
C LYS A 169 7.34 -15.96 -6.46
N ARG A 170 7.08 -14.96 -5.62
CA ARG A 170 6.67 -15.17 -4.22
C ARG A 170 5.34 -15.93 -4.11
N TYR A 171 4.37 -15.62 -4.97
CA TYR A 171 3.07 -16.27 -5.00
C TYR A 171 3.19 -17.78 -5.30
N ARG A 172 4.05 -18.17 -6.25
CA ARG A 172 4.34 -19.59 -6.54
C ARG A 172 5.00 -20.30 -5.36
N GLU A 173 5.91 -19.64 -4.65
CA GLU A 173 6.54 -20.21 -3.45
C GLU A 173 5.52 -20.47 -2.35
N VAL A 174 4.60 -19.53 -2.12
CA VAL A 174 3.54 -19.68 -1.12
C VAL A 174 2.57 -20.80 -1.52
N ALA A 175 2.09 -20.80 -2.77
CA ALA A 175 1.19 -21.83 -3.28
C ALA A 175 1.83 -23.23 -3.32
N GLY A 176 3.15 -23.32 -3.48
CA GLY A 176 3.91 -24.56 -3.46
C GLY A 176 4.15 -25.15 -2.06
N ARG A 177 4.00 -24.36 -0.99
CA ARG A 177 4.12 -24.82 0.41
C ARG A 177 2.86 -25.50 0.95
N GLY A 178 1.74 -25.38 0.24
CA GLY A 178 0.48 -26.06 0.56
C GLY A 178 0.30 -27.41 -0.15
N ARG A 179 1.37 -27.98 -0.72
CA ARG A 179 1.38 -29.31 -1.37
C ARG A 179 2.36 -30.23 -0.67
#